data_AF-A0A6P0VMH6-F1
#
_entry.id   AF-A0A6P0VMH6-F1
#
_cell.length_a   1.000
_cell.length_b   1.000
_cell.length_c   1.000
_cell.angle_alpha   90.00
_cell.angle_beta   90.00
_cell.angle_gamma   90.00
#
_symmetry.space_group_name_H-M   'P 1'
#
loop_
_entity.id
_entity.type
_entity.pdbx_description
1 polymer ?
#
loop_
_entity_poly.entity_id
_entity_poly.type
_entity_poly.pdbx_seq_one_letter_code
_entity_poly.pdbx_strand_id
1 'polypeptide(L)'
;SDRPSSGLSEFHLPNSYQIDRGKFENDLRQFNLEAGVKLLENCLVNEIELAVGLQQHHKIVYTQGEGEQKKNKLIKARWVVDAMGRRRFLQRKLGLDKPNNENFSAVWFRVEGSFNVSDFVPSSEEKWHNRVPNKNRYYSTSHLCGQGYWIWIIPLSTDHTSIGIVARQDIHPLKKYYNYELACQWLQKNEPTLASYLQNKQPKDFRKMPKYSYSSKQVFSFQRWACTGEAGIFPDPLYSPGIDNIGFGNSLTAQMIELDLEGKLTQEKVQDANQFYLTYNDGITFNVQNAYNCLGNGMVMATKFLWDVVSGWTFSGLMMFNYIFLAQELRLKVQQINGKFFPLSYRMQRLFRDWADQSLHRVNFEFIDYLSIPFIDELRTRNLRANQTESEIINNDLAGLETVEELAQVIFRLALEDTRPDMLPKISSIPWLNAWGISLDVSKWQADGLFEPKSTPRSLDLIQQQIWEAIGR
;
A
#
# COMPACT_ATOMS: atom_id res chain seq x y z
N SER A 1 -12.42 11.50 -22.93
CA SER A 1 -11.43 11.74 -21.88
C SER A 1 -10.13 11.14 -22.36
N ASP A 2 -9.19 11.96 -22.81
CA ASP A 2 -7.93 11.52 -23.45
C ASP A 2 -6.89 10.99 -22.44
N ARG A 3 -7.32 10.71 -21.19
CA ARG A 3 -6.43 10.19 -20.15
C ARG A 3 -6.26 8.67 -20.32
N PRO A 4 -5.02 8.17 -20.28
CA PRO A 4 -4.76 6.74 -20.28
C PRO A 4 -5.32 6.08 -19.02
N SER A 5 -5.58 4.78 -19.07
CA SER A 5 -6.10 4.02 -17.91
C SER A 5 -5.46 2.64 -17.77
N SER A 6 -5.27 2.17 -16.55
CA SER A 6 -4.81 0.81 -16.28
C SER A 6 -5.82 0.11 -15.38
N GLY A 7 -6.12 -1.15 -15.66
CA GLY A 7 -7.15 -1.89 -14.93
C GLY A 7 -7.39 -3.27 -15.54
N LEU A 8 -8.32 -4.03 -14.98
CA LEU A 8 -8.64 -5.36 -15.47
C LEU A 8 -9.75 -5.33 -16.51
N SER A 9 -9.68 -6.24 -17.48
CA SER A 9 -10.76 -6.54 -18.44
C SER A 9 -11.58 -7.77 -18.04
N GLU A 10 -11.06 -8.60 -17.13
CA GLU A 10 -11.74 -9.75 -16.55
C GLU A 10 -11.63 -9.76 -15.01
N PHE A 11 -12.47 -10.54 -14.33
CA PHE A 11 -12.32 -10.78 -12.89
C PHE A 11 -11.40 -11.98 -12.63
N HIS A 12 -10.40 -11.80 -11.77
CA HIS A 12 -9.41 -12.84 -11.45
C HIS A 12 -9.44 -13.22 -9.96
N LEU A 13 -9.23 -14.50 -9.67
CA LEU A 13 -8.96 -14.99 -8.31
C LEU A 13 -7.48 -14.80 -7.95
N PRO A 14 -7.10 -14.60 -6.68
CA PRO A 14 -7.98 -14.53 -5.50
C PRO A 14 -8.77 -13.20 -5.43
N ASN A 15 -9.98 -13.26 -4.88
CA ASN A 15 -10.84 -12.09 -4.73
C ASN A 15 -10.36 -11.15 -3.60
N SER A 16 -10.70 -9.87 -3.74
CA SER A 16 -10.69 -8.89 -2.65
C SER A 16 -12.07 -8.21 -2.56
N TYR A 17 -12.33 -7.50 -1.46
CA TYR A 17 -13.65 -6.93 -1.18
C TYR A 17 -13.55 -5.44 -0.81
N GLN A 18 -14.52 -4.66 -1.29
CA GLN A 18 -14.78 -3.32 -0.75
C GLN A 18 -15.51 -3.46 0.58
N ILE A 19 -15.01 -2.81 1.63
CA ILE A 19 -15.51 -2.99 2.98
C ILE A 19 -16.28 -1.74 3.44
N ASP A 20 -17.56 -1.90 3.71
CA ASP A 20 -18.28 -0.95 4.56
C ASP A 20 -17.82 -1.17 6.01
N ARG A 21 -16.96 -0.28 6.49
CA ARG A 21 -16.32 -0.39 7.81
C ARG A 21 -17.33 -0.45 8.95
N GLY A 22 -18.43 0.29 8.88
CA GLY A 22 -19.43 0.29 9.94
C GLY A 22 -20.11 -1.07 10.08
N LYS A 23 -20.45 -1.70 8.95
CA LYS A 23 -21.01 -3.05 8.95
C LYS A 23 -19.97 -4.09 9.38
N PHE A 24 -18.78 -4.04 8.79
CA PHE A 24 -17.71 -4.99 9.08
C PHE A 24 -17.27 -4.98 10.55
N GLU A 25 -17.12 -3.80 11.16
CA GLU A 25 -16.73 -3.70 12.57
C GLU A 25 -17.83 -4.16 13.53
N ASN A 26 -19.10 -3.96 13.17
CA ASN A 26 -20.22 -4.52 13.94
C ASN A 26 -20.24 -6.06 13.87
N ASP A 27 -19.97 -6.63 12.70
CA ASP A 27 -19.87 -8.09 12.53
C ASP A 27 -18.66 -8.63 13.32
N LEU A 28 -17.49 -7.99 13.23
CA LEU A 28 -16.30 -8.34 14.03
C LEU A 28 -16.54 -8.23 15.55
N ARG A 29 -17.26 -7.18 15.98
CA ARG A 29 -17.67 -7.01 17.38
C ARG A 29 -18.52 -8.20 17.83
N GLN A 30 -19.46 -8.63 17.01
CA GLN A 30 -20.33 -9.77 17.32
C GLN A 30 -19.53 -11.09 17.38
N PHE A 31 -18.61 -11.32 16.43
CA PHE A 31 -17.72 -12.49 16.47
C PHE A 31 -16.86 -12.55 17.74
N ASN A 32 -16.38 -11.42 18.23
CA ASN A 32 -15.66 -11.37 19.50
C ASN A 32 -16.54 -11.82 20.69
N LEU A 33 -17.80 -11.38 20.74
CA LEU A 33 -18.74 -11.81 21.78
C LEU A 33 -19.02 -13.32 21.72
N GLU A 34 -19.23 -13.85 20.52
CA GLU A 34 -19.47 -15.28 20.27
C GLU A 34 -18.25 -16.14 20.63
N ALA A 35 -17.03 -15.62 20.44
CA ALA A 35 -15.80 -16.24 20.89
C ALA A 35 -15.57 -16.14 22.41
N GLY A 36 -16.47 -15.52 23.17
CA GLY A 36 -16.39 -15.39 24.63
C GLY A 36 -15.54 -14.21 25.11
N VAL A 37 -15.18 -13.27 24.23
CA VAL A 37 -14.45 -12.06 24.63
C VAL A 37 -15.38 -11.17 25.46
N LYS A 38 -14.93 -10.79 26.66
CA LYS A 38 -15.63 -9.82 27.50
C LYS A 38 -15.46 -8.41 26.93
N LEU A 39 -16.48 -7.92 26.22
CA LEU A 39 -16.53 -6.55 25.71
C LEU A 39 -17.05 -5.59 26.79
N LEU A 40 -16.29 -4.52 27.06
CA LEU A 40 -16.71 -3.42 27.94
C LEU A 40 -16.88 -2.15 27.10
N GLU A 41 -18.13 -1.70 27.00
CA GLU A 41 -18.49 -0.52 26.19
C GLU A 41 -18.69 0.72 27.06
N ASN A 42 -18.82 1.88 26.39
CA ASN A 42 -18.88 3.21 27.02
C ASN A 42 -17.72 3.43 27.99
N CYS A 43 -16.53 2.95 27.60
CA CYS A 43 -15.31 3.00 28.39
C CYS A 43 -14.30 3.97 27.76
N LEU A 44 -13.81 4.91 28.56
CA LEU A 44 -12.67 5.77 28.21
C LEU A 44 -11.46 5.32 29.02
N VAL A 45 -10.47 4.70 28.37
CA VAL A 45 -9.18 4.39 29.02
C VAL A 45 -8.49 5.71 29.36
N ASN A 46 -8.17 5.96 30.62
CA ASN A 46 -7.52 7.19 31.07
C ASN A 46 -6.00 6.99 31.22
N GLU A 47 -5.62 5.85 31.80
CA GLU A 47 -4.22 5.55 32.13
C GLU A 47 -3.94 4.06 31.95
N ILE A 48 -2.72 3.75 31.51
CA ILE A 48 -2.15 2.40 31.45
C ILE A 48 -0.83 2.43 32.22
N GLU A 49 -0.84 1.93 33.44
CA GLU A 49 0.38 1.70 34.21
C GLU A 49 1.01 0.39 33.74
N LEU A 50 2.12 0.49 33.00
CA LEU A 50 2.86 -0.69 32.57
C LEU A 50 3.61 -1.31 33.75
N ALA A 51 3.51 -2.63 33.88
CA ALA A 51 4.25 -3.38 34.89
C ALA A 51 5.77 -3.24 34.72
N VAL A 52 6.49 -3.26 35.85
CA VAL A 52 7.96 -3.38 35.87
C VAL A 52 8.32 -4.86 35.93
N GLY A 53 8.89 -5.38 34.85
CA GLY A 53 9.23 -6.79 34.70
C GLY A 53 8.02 -7.70 34.46
N LEU A 54 8.27 -9.00 34.37
CA LEU A 54 7.30 -9.99 33.90
C LEU A 54 6.44 -10.64 35.01
N GLN A 55 6.68 -10.29 36.28
CA GLN A 55 5.97 -10.89 37.42
C GLN A 55 4.73 -10.11 37.84
N GLN A 56 4.59 -8.85 37.40
CA GLN A 56 3.47 -7.98 37.75
C GLN A 56 2.51 -7.83 36.57
N HIS A 57 1.26 -7.48 36.88
CA HIS A 57 0.26 -7.15 35.87
C HIS A 57 0.27 -5.65 35.57
N HIS A 58 0.05 -5.30 34.30
CA HIS A 58 -0.32 -3.94 33.91
C HIS A 58 -1.63 -3.55 34.60
N LYS A 59 -1.81 -2.26 34.87
CA LYS A 59 -3.08 -1.72 35.36
C LYS A 59 -3.67 -0.76 34.35
N ILE A 60 -4.95 -0.92 34.06
CA ILE A 60 -5.68 -0.06 33.14
C ILE A 60 -6.75 0.64 33.94
N VAL A 61 -6.62 1.96 34.04
CA VAL A 61 -7.60 2.84 34.67
C VAL A 61 -8.49 3.38 33.55
N TYR A 62 -9.80 3.16 33.67
CA TYR A 62 -10.77 3.66 32.71
C TYR A 62 -11.99 4.21 33.41
N THR A 63 -12.67 5.13 32.75
CA THR A 63 -13.99 5.60 33.18
C THR A 63 -15.06 4.89 32.36
N GLN A 64 -16.13 4.45 33.00
CA GLN A 64 -17.25 3.78 32.34
C GLN A 64 -18.58 4.48 32.64
N GLY A 65 -19.44 4.59 31.61
CA GLY A 65 -20.78 5.19 31.71
C GLY A 65 -20.81 6.68 31.42
N GLU A 66 -22.02 7.25 31.40
CA GLU A 66 -22.29 8.65 31.11
C GLU A 66 -23.07 9.33 32.25
N GLY A 67 -23.01 10.66 32.32
CA GLY A 67 -23.72 11.45 33.34
C GLY A 67 -23.39 11.01 34.78
N GLU A 68 -24.43 10.82 35.59
CA GLU A 68 -24.30 10.38 36.99
C GLU A 68 -23.80 8.93 37.15
N GLN A 69 -23.87 8.11 36.09
CA GLN A 69 -23.39 6.72 36.12
C GLN A 69 -21.89 6.60 35.80
N LYS A 70 -21.25 7.73 35.46
CA LYS A 70 -19.83 7.79 35.12
C LYS A 70 -18.96 7.42 36.33
N LYS A 71 -18.26 6.28 36.27
CA LYS A 71 -17.42 5.77 37.37
C LYS A 71 -16.03 5.40 36.90
N ASN A 72 -15.02 5.70 37.73
CA ASN A 72 -13.67 5.20 37.52
C ASN A 72 -13.56 3.73 37.94
N LYS A 73 -12.86 2.96 37.12
CA LYS A 73 -12.67 1.52 37.26
C LYS A 73 -11.20 1.18 37.01
N LEU A 74 -10.78 0.03 37.52
CA LEU A 74 -9.44 -0.51 37.38
C LEU A 74 -9.55 -1.97 36.96
N ILE A 75 -8.80 -2.36 35.95
CA ILE A 75 -8.54 -3.77 35.64
C ILE A 75 -7.04 -4.04 35.63
N LYS A 76 -6.66 -5.28 35.88
CA LYS A 76 -5.28 -5.77 35.80
C LYS A 76 -5.19 -6.80 34.69
N ALA A 77 -4.12 -6.74 33.90
CA ALA A 77 -3.90 -7.67 32.80
C ALA A 77 -2.43 -8.05 32.69
N ARG A 78 -2.17 -9.29 32.26
CA ARG A 78 -0.81 -9.78 31.96
C ARG A 78 -0.25 -9.14 30.69
N TRP A 79 -1.10 -8.90 29.70
CA TRP A 79 -0.77 -8.23 28.43
C TRP A 79 -1.65 -6.99 28.23
N VAL A 80 -1.12 -6.00 27.51
CA VAL A 80 -1.90 -4.85 27.03
C VAL A 80 -1.65 -4.64 25.54
N VAL A 81 -2.71 -4.63 24.74
CA VAL A 81 -2.64 -4.32 23.31
C VAL A 81 -3.36 -2.99 23.08
N ASP A 82 -2.62 -1.97 22.65
CA ASP A 82 -3.20 -0.71 22.21
C ASP A 82 -3.72 -0.85 20.78
N ALA A 83 -5.05 -0.86 20.66
CA ALA A 83 -5.79 -0.86 19.40
C ALA A 83 -6.66 0.41 19.27
N MET A 84 -6.33 1.50 19.98
CA MET A 84 -7.15 2.73 20.02
C MET A 84 -6.96 3.64 18.78
N GLY A 85 -6.52 3.06 17.67
CA GLY A 85 -6.29 3.74 16.40
C GLY A 85 -5.43 5.00 16.56
N ARG A 86 -5.84 6.11 15.92
CA ARG A 86 -5.13 7.39 15.95
C ARG A 86 -4.98 8.01 17.35
N ARG A 87 -5.62 7.45 18.38
CA ARG A 87 -5.30 7.79 19.76
C ARG A 87 -3.89 7.34 20.16
N ARG A 88 -3.23 6.37 19.52
CA ARG A 88 -1.80 6.06 19.72
C ARG A 88 -1.33 6.20 21.18
N PHE A 89 -2.07 5.61 22.12
CA PHE A 89 -1.98 5.95 23.54
C PHE A 89 -0.60 5.58 24.09
N LEU A 90 -0.16 4.35 23.85
CA LEU A 90 1.15 3.87 24.30
C LEU A 90 2.29 4.59 23.60
N GLN A 91 2.15 4.89 22.30
CA GLN A 91 3.18 5.59 21.55
C GLN A 91 3.49 6.97 22.15
N ARG A 92 2.43 7.75 22.46
CA ARG A 92 2.59 9.05 23.12
C ARG A 92 3.07 8.93 24.55
N LYS A 93 2.54 7.97 25.32
CA LYS A 93 2.95 7.76 26.72
C LYS A 93 4.44 7.45 26.83
N LEU A 94 4.99 6.70 25.88
CA LEU A 94 6.37 6.21 25.90
C LEU A 94 7.33 7.05 25.03
N GLY A 95 6.86 8.09 24.34
CA GLY A 95 7.70 8.92 23.45
C GLY A 95 8.24 8.15 22.23
N LEU A 96 7.47 7.17 21.75
CA LEU A 96 7.84 6.26 20.68
C LEU A 96 7.41 6.72 19.30
N ASP A 97 6.66 7.83 19.20
CA ASP A 97 6.25 8.39 17.91
C ASP A 97 7.49 8.78 17.07
N LYS A 98 7.46 8.46 15.77
CA LYS A 98 8.31 9.11 14.76
C LYS A 98 7.57 10.34 14.20
N PRO A 99 8.28 11.39 13.76
CA PRO A 99 7.64 12.56 13.16
C PRO A 99 6.82 12.17 11.93
N ASN A 100 5.64 12.77 11.78
CA ASN A 100 4.77 12.55 10.64
C ASN A 100 5.36 13.20 9.39
N ASN A 101 5.08 12.64 8.22
CA ASN A 101 5.36 13.34 6.98
C ASN A 101 4.38 14.51 6.82
N GLU A 102 4.89 15.73 6.84
CA GLU A 102 4.06 16.94 6.79
C GLU A 102 3.45 17.18 5.41
N ASN A 103 3.99 16.54 4.37
CA ASN A 103 3.64 16.85 2.99
C ASN A 103 2.34 16.20 2.52
N PHE A 104 1.69 15.34 3.31
CA PHE A 104 0.51 14.61 2.83
C PHE A 104 -0.75 14.91 3.64
N SER A 105 -1.87 15.08 2.95
CA SER A 105 -3.16 15.31 3.57
C SER A 105 -4.30 14.70 2.78
N ALA A 106 -5.37 14.33 3.48
CA ALA A 106 -6.55 13.72 2.88
C ALA A 106 -7.82 14.40 3.38
N VAL A 107 -8.83 14.45 2.53
CA VAL A 107 -10.23 14.63 2.94
C VAL A 107 -11.08 13.54 2.33
N TRP A 108 -12.15 13.17 2.98
CA TRP A 108 -13.09 12.19 2.45
C TRP A 108 -14.49 12.36 3.00
N PHE A 109 -15.45 11.87 2.24
CA PHE A 109 -16.86 11.97 2.53
C PHE A 109 -17.61 10.82 1.83
N ARG A 110 -18.81 10.52 2.35
CA ARG A 110 -19.77 9.63 1.70
C ARG A 110 -20.92 10.41 1.09
N VAL A 111 -21.36 10.01 -0.10
CA VAL A 111 -22.59 10.49 -0.73
C VAL A 111 -23.54 9.33 -0.98
N GLU A 112 -24.83 9.62 -1.04
CA GLU A 112 -25.87 8.64 -1.32
C GLU A 112 -25.91 8.26 -2.81
N GLY A 113 -26.07 6.95 -3.04
CA GLY A 113 -26.07 6.31 -4.35
C GLY A 113 -24.72 5.68 -4.70
N SER A 114 -24.79 4.64 -5.52
CA SER A 114 -23.64 3.98 -6.15
C SER A 114 -23.13 4.77 -7.36
N PHE A 115 -21.86 5.20 -7.33
CA PHE A 115 -21.22 5.89 -8.45
C PHE A 115 -20.40 4.87 -9.24
N ASN A 116 -20.84 4.57 -10.45
CA ASN A 116 -20.08 3.73 -11.36
C ASN A 116 -19.24 4.61 -12.27
N VAL A 117 -17.91 4.42 -12.28
CA VAL A 117 -17.01 5.18 -13.16
C VAL A 117 -17.32 4.95 -14.64
N SER A 118 -17.98 3.84 -14.99
CA SER A 118 -18.51 3.64 -16.35
C SER A 118 -19.47 4.75 -16.78
N ASP A 119 -20.23 5.34 -15.85
CA ASP A 119 -21.18 6.41 -16.19
C ASP A 119 -20.46 7.70 -16.60
N PHE A 120 -19.20 7.88 -16.20
CA PHE A 120 -18.40 9.05 -16.54
C PHE A 120 -17.94 9.04 -18.01
N VAL A 121 -18.09 7.90 -18.68
CA VAL A 121 -17.66 7.70 -20.06
C VAL A 121 -18.92 7.62 -20.95
N PRO A 122 -19.03 8.47 -22.00
CA PRO A 122 -20.17 8.44 -22.90
C PRO A 122 -20.42 7.04 -23.45
N SER A 123 -21.69 6.66 -23.61
CA SER A 123 -22.08 5.34 -24.14
C SER A 123 -21.59 5.09 -25.57
N SER A 124 -21.26 6.16 -26.31
CA SER A 124 -20.67 6.09 -27.65
C SER A 124 -19.23 5.55 -27.65
N GLU A 125 -18.53 5.56 -26.52
CA GLU A 125 -17.18 5.01 -26.38
C GLU A 125 -17.20 3.49 -26.21
N GLU A 126 -17.72 2.78 -27.21
CA GLU A 126 -17.98 1.33 -27.12
C GLU A 126 -16.73 0.52 -26.80
N LYS A 127 -15.56 0.92 -27.33
CA LYS A 127 -14.27 0.28 -27.03
C LYS A 127 -13.95 0.31 -25.54
N TRP A 128 -14.21 1.44 -24.86
CA TRP A 128 -13.98 1.57 -23.43
C TRP A 128 -14.96 0.69 -22.64
N HIS A 129 -16.24 0.69 -23.00
CA HIS A 129 -17.27 -0.08 -22.30
C HIS A 129 -17.09 -1.59 -22.48
N ASN A 130 -16.69 -2.04 -23.67
CA ASN A 130 -16.50 -3.46 -23.98
C ASN A 130 -15.29 -4.08 -23.26
N ARG A 131 -14.30 -3.28 -22.84
CA ARG A 131 -13.17 -3.76 -22.01
C ARG A 131 -13.46 -3.77 -20.50
N VAL A 132 -14.61 -3.26 -20.05
CA VAL A 132 -14.94 -3.30 -18.62
C VAL A 132 -15.52 -4.69 -18.29
N PRO A 133 -15.00 -5.40 -17.26
CA PRO A 133 -15.55 -6.69 -16.86
C PRO A 133 -17.04 -6.58 -16.60
N ASN A 134 -17.86 -7.37 -17.30
CA ASN A 134 -19.33 -7.34 -17.23
C ASN A 134 -19.95 -5.93 -17.39
N LYS A 135 -19.26 -4.99 -18.07
CA LYS A 135 -19.64 -3.57 -18.16
C LYS A 135 -19.85 -2.88 -16.81
N ASN A 136 -19.25 -3.41 -15.73
CA ASN A 136 -19.50 -2.97 -14.37
C ASN A 136 -18.21 -2.71 -13.57
N ARG A 137 -17.86 -1.44 -13.36
CA ARG A 137 -16.75 -1.03 -12.48
C ARG A 137 -17.11 -0.97 -10.99
N TYR A 138 -18.34 -1.28 -10.59
CA TYR A 138 -18.76 -1.28 -9.18
C TYR A 138 -17.83 -2.07 -8.27
N TYR A 139 -17.28 -3.18 -8.76
CA TYR A 139 -16.38 -4.06 -8.00
C TYR A 139 -14.92 -3.58 -7.96
N SER A 140 -14.60 -2.43 -8.56
CA SER A 140 -13.24 -1.89 -8.64
C SER A 140 -13.06 -0.69 -7.71
N THR A 141 -11.94 -0.61 -6.99
CA THR A 141 -11.48 0.68 -6.42
C THR A 141 -10.98 1.54 -7.56
N SER A 142 -11.69 2.62 -7.87
CA SER A 142 -11.28 3.50 -8.97
C SER A 142 -10.43 4.65 -8.44
N HIS A 143 -9.31 4.90 -9.14
CA HIS A 143 -8.35 5.95 -8.78
C HIS A 143 -8.29 6.99 -9.91
N LEU A 144 -8.68 8.24 -9.63
CA LEU A 144 -8.41 9.36 -10.55
C LEU A 144 -7.09 10.00 -10.13
N CYS A 145 -6.11 10.03 -11.01
CA CYS A 145 -4.75 10.48 -10.70
C CYS A 145 -4.43 11.78 -11.45
N GLY A 146 -3.73 12.68 -10.78
CA GLY A 146 -3.16 13.88 -11.37
C GLY A 146 -1.90 14.33 -10.64
N GLN A 147 -1.33 15.45 -11.05
CA GLN A 147 -0.04 15.90 -10.50
C GLN A 147 -0.13 16.12 -8.98
N GLY A 148 0.55 15.26 -8.21
CA GLY A 148 0.60 15.34 -6.76
C GLY A 148 -0.67 14.95 -6.01
N TYR A 149 -1.68 14.38 -6.67
CA TYR A 149 -2.91 13.92 -6.03
C TYR A 149 -3.48 12.66 -6.68
N TRP A 150 -4.31 11.98 -5.91
CA TRP A 150 -5.25 11.01 -6.44
C TRP A 150 -6.57 11.06 -5.67
N ILE A 151 -7.61 10.48 -6.26
CA ILE A 151 -8.95 10.39 -5.69
C ILE A 151 -9.37 8.94 -5.69
N TRP A 152 -9.86 8.42 -4.56
CA TRP A 152 -10.59 7.15 -4.56
C TRP A 152 -12.07 7.37 -4.82
N ILE A 153 -12.67 6.44 -5.56
CA ILE A 153 -14.13 6.29 -5.68
C ILE A 153 -14.44 4.83 -5.38
N ILE A 154 -15.13 4.59 -4.27
CA ILE A 154 -15.42 3.26 -3.74
C ILE A 154 -16.93 3.17 -3.47
N PRO A 155 -17.70 2.47 -4.33
CA PRO A 155 -19.06 2.08 -4.02
C PRO A 155 -19.10 1.13 -2.81
N LEU A 156 -20.05 1.36 -1.91
CA LEU A 156 -20.26 0.58 -0.69
C LEU A 156 -21.57 -0.21 -0.79
N SER A 157 -21.62 -1.35 -0.09
CA SER A 157 -22.80 -2.23 -0.05
C SER A 157 -24.04 -1.60 0.57
N THR A 158 -23.91 -0.45 1.23
CA THR A 158 -24.99 0.33 1.85
C THR A 158 -25.61 1.38 0.93
N ASP A 159 -25.41 1.26 -0.39
CA ASP A 159 -25.84 2.24 -1.41
C ASP A 159 -25.31 3.66 -1.17
N HIS A 160 -24.05 3.72 -0.76
CA HIS A 160 -23.28 4.95 -0.63
C HIS A 160 -22.00 4.83 -1.43
N THR A 161 -21.44 5.96 -1.85
CA THR A 161 -20.11 6.02 -2.44
C THR A 161 -19.18 6.79 -1.53
N SER A 162 -18.06 6.17 -1.16
CA SER A 162 -16.95 6.82 -0.48
C SER A 162 -16.05 7.51 -1.51
N ILE A 163 -15.80 8.80 -1.31
CA ILE A 163 -14.92 9.61 -2.16
C ILE A 163 -13.90 10.31 -1.27
N GLY A 164 -12.63 10.25 -1.66
CA GLY A 164 -11.57 10.92 -0.92
C GLY A 164 -10.52 11.52 -1.82
N ILE A 165 -10.10 12.74 -1.51
CA ILE A 165 -9.01 13.47 -2.16
C ILE A 165 -7.79 13.30 -1.29
N VAL A 166 -6.71 12.75 -1.85
CA VAL A 166 -5.43 12.57 -1.16
C VAL A 166 -4.36 13.28 -1.96
N ALA A 167 -3.63 14.19 -1.32
CA ALA A 167 -2.71 15.04 -2.04
C ALA A 167 -1.51 15.49 -1.23
N ARG A 168 -0.48 15.84 -2.00
CA ARG A 168 0.71 16.56 -1.56
C ARG A 168 0.41 18.02 -1.25
N GLN A 169 0.73 18.47 -0.04
CA GLN A 169 0.44 19.81 0.45
C GLN A 169 1.25 20.91 -0.26
N ASP A 170 2.43 20.60 -0.78
CA ASP A 170 3.25 21.54 -1.54
C ASP A 170 2.65 21.88 -2.92
N ILE A 171 1.86 20.98 -3.49
CA ILE A 171 1.19 21.16 -4.79
C ILE A 171 -0.29 21.54 -4.59
N HIS A 172 -0.98 20.82 -3.71
CA HIS A 172 -2.38 21.00 -3.34
C HIS A 172 -2.50 21.27 -1.84
N PRO A 173 -2.36 22.53 -1.38
CA PRO A 173 -2.49 22.85 0.03
C PRO A 173 -3.89 22.51 0.58
N LEU A 174 -3.96 21.82 1.72
CA LEU A 174 -5.22 21.40 2.36
C LEU A 174 -6.22 22.56 2.55
N LYS A 175 -5.73 23.79 2.76
CA LYS A 175 -6.56 24.99 2.87
C LYS A 175 -7.47 25.25 1.66
N LYS A 176 -7.22 24.60 0.50
CA LYS A 176 -8.02 24.71 -0.71
C LYS A 176 -9.16 23.68 -0.81
N TYR A 177 -9.24 22.70 0.10
CA TYR A 177 -10.24 21.61 0.01
C TYR A 177 -10.62 21.00 1.38
N TYR A 178 -10.41 21.71 2.49
CA TYR A 178 -10.59 21.17 3.86
C TYR A 178 -12.04 21.01 4.34
N ASN A 179 -13.02 21.40 3.53
CA ASN A 179 -14.45 21.21 3.76
C ASN A 179 -15.13 20.81 2.43
N TYR A 180 -16.39 20.41 2.48
CA TYR A 180 -17.08 19.86 1.30
C TYR A 180 -17.20 20.88 0.15
N GLU A 181 -17.55 22.12 0.45
CA GLU A 181 -17.68 23.17 -0.56
C GLU A 181 -16.36 23.41 -1.30
N LEU A 182 -15.27 23.60 -0.54
CA LEU A 182 -13.93 23.81 -1.09
C LEU A 182 -13.43 22.56 -1.83
N ALA A 183 -13.74 21.36 -1.33
CA ALA A 183 -13.43 20.12 -2.03
C ALA A 183 -14.13 20.05 -3.38
N CYS A 184 -15.42 20.39 -3.47
CA CYS A 184 -16.15 20.47 -4.73
C CYS A 184 -15.56 21.52 -5.68
N GLN A 185 -15.19 22.71 -5.19
CA GLN A 185 -14.51 23.74 -6.01
C GLN A 185 -13.16 23.24 -6.53
N TRP A 186 -12.40 22.53 -5.70
CA TRP A 186 -11.14 21.92 -6.11
C TRP A 186 -11.38 20.83 -7.16
N LEU A 187 -12.41 20.00 -7.01
CA LEU A 187 -12.80 18.98 -8.00
C LEU A 187 -13.21 19.61 -9.32
N GLN A 188 -13.97 20.71 -9.33
CA GLN A 188 -14.33 21.40 -10.57
C GLN A 188 -13.11 21.79 -11.41
N LYS A 189 -12.01 22.15 -10.76
CA LYS A 189 -10.76 22.50 -11.44
C LYS A 189 -9.97 21.27 -11.92
N ASN A 190 -9.88 20.23 -11.09
CA ASN A 190 -8.94 19.13 -11.31
C ASN A 190 -9.60 17.88 -11.92
N GLU A 191 -10.86 17.61 -11.58
CA GLU A 191 -11.67 16.46 -12.00
C GLU A 191 -13.14 16.87 -12.30
N PRO A 192 -13.38 17.67 -13.35
CA PRO A 192 -14.69 18.28 -13.61
C PRO A 192 -15.83 17.28 -13.81
N THR A 193 -15.53 16.11 -14.40
CA THR A 193 -16.54 15.04 -14.57
C THR A 193 -17.01 14.50 -13.22
N LEU A 194 -16.11 14.26 -12.26
CA LEU A 194 -16.54 13.85 -10.92
C LEU A 194 -17.31 14.98 -10.22
N ALA A 195 -16.87 16.24 -10.41
CA ALA A 195 -17.56 17.38 -9.84
C ALA A 195 -19.01 17.54 -10.34
N SER A 196 -19.28 17.24 -11.61
CA SER A 196 -20.65 17.30 -12.16
C SER A 196 -21.55 16.22 -11.56
N TYR A 197 -21.03 15.02 -11.29
CA TYR A 197 -21.78 13.95 -10.61
C TYR A 197 -22.08 14.26 -9.14
N LEU A 198 -21.24 15.10 -8.52
CA LEU A 198 -21.46 15.59 -7.16
C LEU A 198 -22.36 16.83 -7.11
N GLN A 199 -22.75 17.39 -8.26
CA GLN A 199 -23.63 18.54 -8.30
C GLN A 199 -24.95 18.24 -7.58
N ASN A 200 -25.33 19.12 -6.64
CA ASN A 200 -26.53 19.00 -5.80
C ASN A 200 -26.53 17.81 -4.81
N LYS A 201 -25.44 17.06 -4.69
CA LYS A 201 -25.29 16.03 -3.64
C LYS A 201 -24.85 16.70 -2.34
N GLN A 202 -25.29 16.13 -1.22
CA GLN A 202 -24.85 16.53 0.11
C GLN A 202 -24.06 15.37 0.74
N PRO A 203 -22.97 15.67 1.46
CA PRO A 203 -22.17 14.64 2.10
C PRO A 203 -22.91 14.13 3.34
N LYS A 204 -22.94 12.80 3.56
CA LYS A 204 -23.42 12.20 4.82
C LYS A 204 -22.44 12.46 5.96
N ASP A 205 -21.17 12.62 5.63
CA ASP A 205 -20.09 13.00 6.54
C ASP A 205 -18.97 13.70 5.77
N PHE A 206 -18.12 14.41 6.49
CA PHE A 206 -16.89 14.94 5.92
C PHE A 206 -15.78 14.85 6.96
N ARG A 207 -14.65 14.29 6.56
CA ARG A 207 -13.46 14.14 7.39
C ARG A 207 -12.27 14.76 6.68
N LYS A 208 -11.38 15.33 7.47
CA LYS A 208 -10.09 15.87 7.04
C LYS A 208 -9.00 15.31 7.92
N MET A 209 -7.86 15.01 7.32
CA MET A 209 -6.70 14.48 8.02
C MET A 209 -5.42 15.09 7.42
N PRO A 210 -4.86 16.13 8.06
CA PRO A 210 -3.50 16.56 7.76
C PRO A 210 -2.50 15.55 8.31
N LYS A 211 -1.31 15.45 7.69
CA LYS A 211 -0.17 14.67 8.20
C LYS A 211 -0.58 13.24 8.59
N TYR A 212 -1.35 12.58 7.73
CA TYR A 212 -2.02 11.31 8.08
C TYR A 212 -1.05 10.14 8.24
N SER A 213 0.13 10.24 7.64
CA SER A 213 1.17 9.21 7.59
C SER A 213 2.13 9.32 8.77
N TYR A 214 2.37 8.21 9.45
CA TYR A 214 3.26 8.16 10.61
C TYR A 214 3.78 6.75 10.88
N SER A 215 4.86 6.69 11.65
CA SER A 215 5.49 5.45 12.11
C SER A 215 5.88 5.57 13.58
N SER A 216 6.46 4.50 14.11
CA SER A 216 6.86 4.37 15.52
C SER A 216 8.28 3.82 15.65
N LYS A 217 8.92 4.08 16.78
CA LYS A 217 10.24 3.53 17.15
C LYS A 217 10.10 2.09 17.66
N GLN A 218 8.98 1.76 18.28
CA GLN A 218 8.66 0.43 18.80
C GLN A 218 7.15 0.24 18.85
N VAL A 219 6.67 -0.92 18.40
CA VAL A 219 5.26 -1.32 18.49
C VAL A 219 5.07 -2.59 19.31
N PHE A 220 6.10 -3.42 19.47
CA PHE A 220 6.04 -4.65 20.27
C PHE A 220 7.11 -4.66 21.35
N SER A 221 6.78 -5.18 22.53
CA SER A 221 7.68 -5.21 23.67
C SER A 221 7.63 -6.53 24.42
N PHE A 222 8.81 -7.01 24.80
CA PHE A 222 8.96 -8.18 25.65
C PHE A 222 8.34 -7.94 27.04
N GLN A 223 8.15 -6.68 27.44
CA GLN A 223 7.39 -6.29 28.63
C GLN A 223 5.86 -6.34 28.41
N ARG A 224 5.39 -7.31 27.61
CA ARG A 224 3.97 -7.69 27.42
C ARG A 224 3.02 -6.56 27.00
N TRP A 225 3.50 -5.66 26.14
CA TRP A 225 2.63 -4.71 25.47
C TRP A 225 2.87 -4.68 23.96
N ALA A 226 1.81 -4.37 23.22
CA ALA A 226 1.83 -4.26 21.76
C ALA A 226 0.94 -3.08 21.30
N CYS A 227 1.22 -2.54 20.12
CA CYS A 227 0.37 -1.59 19.40
C CYS A 227 0.02 -2.19 18.04
N THR A 228 -1.27 -2.21 17.69
CA THR A 228 -1.73 -2.77 16.40
C THR A 228 -2.48 -1.73 15.57
N GLY A 229 -2.47 -1.93 14.26
CA GLY A 229 -3.10 -1.04 13.28
C GLY A 229 -2.66 0.41 13.45
N GLU A 230 -3.63 1.32 13.36
CA GLU A 230 -3.38 2.77 13.42
C GLU A 230 -2.84 3.28 14.77
N ALA A 231 -2.85 2.46 15.83
CA ALA A 231 -2.21 2.82 17.10
C ALA A 231 -0.68 2.79 17.02
N GLY A 232 -0.13 1.94 16.15
CA GLY A 232 1.31 1.84 15.90
C GLY A 232 1.74 2.68 14.69
N ILE A 233 1.13 2.46 13.54
CA ILE A 233 1.63 2.93 12.25
C ILE A 233 0.50 3.30 11.30
N PHE A 234 0.78 4.15 10.32
CA PHE A 234 -0.10 4.33 9.15
C PHE A 234 0.74 4.81 7.96
N PRO A 235 0.87 4.01 6.88
CA PRO A 235 1.69 4.38 5.72
C PRO A 235 0.98 5.43 4.85
N ASP A 236 0.12 4.98 3.93
CA ASP A 236 -0.65 5.80 3.00
C ASP A 236 -1.88 4.99 2.52
N PRO A 237 -3.02 5.62 2.18
CA PRO A 237 -4.18 4.88 1.66
C PRO A 237 -4.02 4.37 0.23
N LEU A 238 -3.05 4.85 -0.57
CA LEU A 238 -2.82 4.38 -1.94
C LEU A 238 -2.34 2.92 -1.91
N TYR A 239 -2.94 2.08 -2.75
CA TYR A 239 -2.81 0.60 -2.74
C TYR A 239 -3.38 -0.12 -1.52
N SER A 240 -4.11 0.58 -0.63
CA SER A 240 -4.80 0.00 0.52
C SER A 240 -3.96 -0.86 1.50
N PRO A 241 -2.68 -0.54 1.81
CA PRO A 241 -1.83 -1.39 2.67
C PRO A 241 -2.26 -1.44 4.15
N GLY A 242 -3.28 -0.67 4.55
CA GLY A 242 -3.71 -0.54 5.93
C GLY A 242 -4.27 -1.83 6.53
N ILE A 243 -5.09 -2.57 5.78
CA ILE A 243 -5.69 -3.83 6.26
C ILE A 243 -4.63 -4.92 6.39
N ASP A 244 -3.70 -5.01 5.44
CA ASP A 244 -2.57 -5.95 5.53
C ASP A 244 -1.72 -5.67 6.76
N ASN A 245 -1.41 -4.40 7.04
CA ASN A 245 -0.70 -4.01 8.26
C ASN A 245 -1.47 -4.35 9.55
N ILE A 246 -2.80 -4.24 9.55
CA ILE A 246 -3.63 -4.70 10.68
C ILE A 246 -3.53 -6.23 10.81
N GLY A 247 -3.58 -6.97 9.70
CA GLY A 247 -3.41 -8.42 9.66
C GLY A 247 -2.07 -8.86 10.25
N PHE A 248 -0.97 -8.33 9.72
CA PHE A 248 0.38 -8.61 10.26
C PHE A 248 0.49 -8.26 11.74
N GLY A 249 0.03 -7.07 12.13
CA GLY A 249 0.14 -6.59 13.51
C GLY A 249 -0.64 -7.47 14.50
N ASN A 250 -1.86 -7.85 14.14
CA ASN A 250 -2.71 -8.72 14.95
C ASN A 250 -2.14 -10.14 15.06
N SER A 251 -1.73 -10.74 13.94
CA SER A 251 -1.18 -12.10 13.92
C SER A 251 0.15 -12.21 14.69
N LEU A 252 1.05 -11.23 14.54
CA LEU A 252 2.29 -11.18 15.33
C LEU A 252 1.99 -10.99 16.82
N THR A 253 1.05 -10.11 17.16
CA THR A 253 0.63 -9.89 18.56
C THR A 253 0.05 -11.16 19.17
N ALA A 254 -0.83 -11.86 18.45
CA ALA A 254 -1.41 -13.13 18.91
C ALA A 254 -0.32 -14.19 19.15
N GLN A 255 0.58 -14.40 18.18
CA GLN A 255 1.67 -15.36 18.31
C GLN A 255 2.58 -15.05 19.52
N MET A 256 2.90 -13.78 19.77
CA MET A 256 3.71 -13.41 20.93
C MET A 256 2.98 -13.71 22.25
N ILE A 257 1.67 -13.47 22.32
CA ILE A 257 0.86 -13.79 23.50
C ILE A 257 0.84 -15.32 23.72
N GLU A 258 0.60 -16.11 22.67
CA GLU A 258 0.61 -17.58 22.73
C GLU A 258 1.97 -18.12 23.23
N LEU A 259 3.07 -17.65 22.63
CA LEU A 259 4.41 -18.04 23.05
C LEU A 259 4.70 -17.66 24.51
N ASP A 260 4.22 -16.51 24.99
CA ASP A 260 4.39 -16.09 26.40
C ASP A 260 3.56 -16.97 27.34
N LEU A 261 2.34 -17.33 26.96
CA LEU A 261 1.50 -18.27 27.72
C LEU A 261 2.15 -19.66 27.84
N GLU A 262 2.86 -20.09 26.80
CA GLU A 262 3.64 -21.34 26.80
C GLU A 262 5.02 -21.23 27.46
N GLY A 263 5.44 -20.03 27.90
CA GLY A 263 6.77 -19.80 28.46
C GLY A 263 7.92 -19.87 27.44
N LYS A 264 7.60 -19.72 26.14
CA LYS A 264 8.53 -19.81 25.00
C LYS A 264 8.85 -18.47 24.34
N LEU A 265 8.23 -17.36 24.79
CA LEU A 265 8.52 -16.04 24.27
C LEU A 265 9.92 -15.59 24.72
N THR A 266 10.74 -15.14 23.78
CA THR A 266 12.06 -14.59 24.04
C THR A 266 12.11 -13.13 23.61
N GLN A 267 13.02 -12.35 24.21
CA GLN A 267 13.23 -10.95 23.82
C GLN A 267 13.64 -10.82 22.35
N GLU A 268 14.45 -11.75 21.85
CA GLU A 268 14.88 -11.81 20.45
C GLU A 268 13.70 -11.94 19.49
N LYS A 269 12.76 -12.85 19.75
CA LYS A 269 11.55 -13.02 18.92
C LYS A 269 10.71 -11.75 18.85
N VAL A 270 10.58 -11.04 19.97
CA VAL A 270 9.84 -9.76 20.01
C VAL A 270 10.58 -8.66 19.24
N GLN A 271 11.91 -8.58 19.39
CA GLN A 271 12.72 -7.60 18.68
C GLN A 271 12.69 -7.81 17.17
N ASP A 272 12.79 -9.06 16.73
CA ASP A 272 12.70 -9.44 15.32
C ASP A 272 11.31 -9.13 14.73
N ALA A 273 10.22 -9.51 15.42
CA ALA A 273 8.86 -9.14 15.01
C ALA A 273 8.67 -7.61 14.92
N ASN A 274 9.19 -6.87 15.90
CA ASN A 274 9.12 -5.41 15.92
C ASN A 274 9.90 -4.78 14.76
N GLN A 275 11.12 -5.26 14.52
CA GLN A 275 11.96 -4.76 13.44
C GLN A 275 11.35 -5.07 12.08
N PHE A 276 10.88 -6.29 11.87
CA PHE A 276 10.19 -6.71 10.65
C PHE A 276 9.00 -5.79 10.37
N TYR A 277 8.08 -5.64 11.32
CA TYR A 277 6.85 -4.88 11.12
C TYR A 277 7.11 -3.41 10.80
N LEU A 278 8.04 -2.78 11.53
CA LEU A 278 8.41 -1.38 11.29
C LEU A 278 9.14 -1.20 9.96
N THR A 279 10.06 -2.10 9.61
CA THR A 279 10.81 -2.04 8.34
C THR A 279 9.89 -2.21 7.15
N TYR A 280 8.96 -3.16 7.23
CA TYR A 280 7.94 -3.39 6.21
C TYR A 280 7.08 -2.15 5.98
N ASN A 281 6.53 -1.57 7.06
CA ASN A 281 5.74 -0.34 6.96
C ASN A 281 6.53 0.84 6.38
N ASP A 282 7.75 1.07 6.88
CA ASP A 282 8.57 2.21 6.44
C ASP A 282 8.97 2.06 4.96
N GLY A 283 9.24 0.82 4.50
CA GLY A 283 9.49 0.51 3.10
C GLY A 283 8.28 0.75 2.19
N ILE A 284 7.09 0.29 2.59
CA ILE A 284 5.84 0.58 1.87
C ILE A 284 5.57 2.07 1.83
N THR A 285 5.71 2.75 2.96
CA THR A 285 5.50 4.20 3.05
C THR A 285 6.37 4.93 2.04
N PHE A 286 7.66 4.58 1.98
CA PHE A 286 8.58 5.17 1.01
C PHE A 286 8.18 4.88 -0.45
N ASN A 287 7.84 3.64 -0.79
CA ASN A 287 7.42 3.29 -2.15
C ASN A 287 6.14 4.07 -2.55
N VAL A 288 5.10 4.00 -1.71
CA VAL A 288 3.80 4.59 -2.02
C VAL A 288 3.89 6.11 -2.12
N GLN A 289 4.60 6.77 -1.21
CA GLN A 289 4.75 8.23 -1.25
C GLN A 289 5.55 8.70 -2.47
N ASN A 290 6.49 7.89 -2.99
CA ASN A 290 7.19 8.22 -4.24
C ASN A 290 6.27 8.19 -5.46
N ALA A 291 5.18 7.42 -5.43
CA ALA A 291 4.19 7.40 -6.52
C ALA A 291 3.60 8.79 -6.78
N TYR A 292 3.50 9.66 -5.78
CA TYR A 292 2.96 11.01 -5.93
C TYR A 292 3.79 11.91 -6.86
N ASN A 293 5.05 11.59 -7.12
CA ASN A 293 5.84 12.26 -8.16
C ASN A 293 5.40 11.85 -9.57
N CYS A 294 4.81 10.65 -9.70
CA CYS A 294 4.47 10.02 -10.97
C CYS A 294 2.99 10.18 -11.33
N LEU A 295 2.08 10.43 -10.36
CA LEU A 295 0.62 10.43 -10.55
C LEU A 295 0.11 11.35 -11.69
N GLY A 296 0.86 12.40 -12.05
CA GLY A 296 0.52 13.29 -13.15
C GLY A 296 0.96 12.82 -14.54
N ASN A 297 1.76 11.75 -14.64
CA ASN A 297 2.28 11.22 -15.89
C ASN A 297 1.80 9.77 -16.09
N GLY A 298 0.93 9.56 -17.09
CA GLY A 298 0.28 8.28 -17.34
C GLY A 298 1.24 7.13 -17.60
N MET A 299 2.24 7.32 -18.48
CA MET A 299 3.27 6.31 -18.77
C MET A 299 4.04 5.93 -17.52
N VAL A 300 4.60 6.93 -16.83
CA VAL A 300 5.46 6.68 -15.68
C VAL A 300 4.69 6.02 -14.55
N MET A 301 3.46 6.48 -14.27
CA MET A 301 2.62 5.89 -13.24
C MET A 301 2.20 4.46 -13.59
N ALA A 302 1.82 4.17 -14.84
CA ALA A 302 1.46 2.81 -15.24
C ALA A 302 2.65 1.86 -15.15
N THR A 303 3.83 2.27 -15.64
CA THR A 303 5.04 1.44 -15.54
C THR A 303 5.48 1.25 -14.08
N LYS A 304 5.36 2.28 -13.24
CA LYS A 304 5.57 2.16 -11.79
C LYS A 304 4.57 1.17 -11.17
N PHE A 305 3.31 1.23 -11.56
CA PHE A 305 2.28 0.31 -11.09
C PHE A 305 2.62 -1.15 -11.47
N LEU A 306 3.03 -1.41 -12.71
CA LEU A 306 3.50 -2.74 -13.12
C LEU A 306 4.69 -3.23 -12.26
N TRP A 307 5.67 -2.34 -12.02
CA TRP A 307 6.79 -2.62 -11.13
C TRP A 307 6.34 -2.97 -9.70
N ASP A 308 5.44 -2.17 -9.13
CA ASP A 308 4.94 -2.35 -7.77
C ASP A 308 4.12 -3.64 -7.64
N VAL A 309 3.31 -3.98 -8.65
CA VAL A 309 2.52 -5.21 -8.70
C VAL A 309 3.42 -6.44 -8.76
N VAL A 310 4.37 -6.46 -9.70
CA VAL A 310 5.34 -7.57 -9.85
C VAL A 310 6.17 -7.74 -8.59
N SER A 311 6.72 -6.65 -8.05
CA SER A 311 7.51 -6.70 -6.82
C SER A 311 6.66 -7.09 -5.61
N GLY A 312 5.45 -6.54 -5.51
CA GLY A 312 4.52 -6.77 -4.41
C GLY A 312 4.09 -8.23 -4.32
N TRP A 313 3.71 -8.85 -5.45
CA TRP A 313 3.32 -10.25 -5.48
C TRP A 313 4.49 -11.21 -5.34
N THR A 314 5.68 -10.85 -5.82
CA THR A 314 6.91 -11.62 -5.54
C THR A 314 7.19 -11.71 -4.06
N PHE A 315 7.28 -10.58 -3.35
CA PHE A 315 7.79 -10.59 -1.99
C PHE A 315 6.68 -10.54 -0.94
N SER A 316 5.76 -9.58 -1.03
CA SER A 316 4.70 -9.40 -0.02
C SER A 316 3.58 -10.42 -0.17
N GLY A 317 3.20 -10.74 -1.41
CA GLY A 317 2.18 -11.75 -1.72
C GLY A 317 2.58 -13.13 -1.21
N LEU A 318 3.77 -13.60 -1.60
CA LEU A 318 4.32 -14.88 -1.15
C LEU A 318 4.43 -14.95 0.38
N MET A 319 4.88 -13.86 1.02
CA MET A 319 4.97 -13.74 2.48
C MET A 319 3.62 -13.83 3.18
N MET A 320 2.59 -13.15 2.68
CA MET A 320 1.26 -13.12 3.27
C MET A 320 0.53 -14.45 3.09
N PHE A 321 0.50 -15.00 1.87
CA PHE A 321 -0.23 -16.23 1.55
C PHE A 321 0.35 -17.47 2.24
N ASN A 322 1.63 -17.45 2.62
CA ASN A 322 2.31 -18.56 3.29
C ASN A 322 2.72 -18.25 4.74
N TYR A 323 2.19 -17.17 5.32
CA TYR A 323 2.46 -16.78 6.72
C TYR A 323 3.95 -16.72 7.10
N ILE A 324 4.83 -16.38 6.13
CA ILE A 324 6.29 -16.34 6.35
C ILE A 324 6.66 -15.33 7.44
N PHE A 325 5.86 -14.28 7.61
CA PHE A 325 6.02 -13.29 8.66
C PHE A 325 5.81 -13.84 10.09
N LEU A 326 5.21 -15.03 10.25
CA LEU A 326 5.10 -15.74 11.53
C LEU A 326 6.23 -16.77 11.75
N ALA A 327 6.96 -17.14 10.69
CA ALA A 327 8.00 -18.17 10.72
C ALA A 327 9.39 -17.52 10.67
N GLN A 328 9.98 -17.21 11.83
CA GLN A 328 11.26 -16.49 11.94
C GLN A 328 12.39 -17.12 11.12
N GLU A 329 12.61 -18.43 11.24
CA GLU A 329 13.70 -19.12 10.54
C GLU A 329 13.54 -19.05 9.01
N LEU A 330 12.33 -19.32 8.52
CA LEU A 330 12.02 -19.22 7.08
C LEU A 330 12.16 -17.78 6.57
N ARG A 331 11.66 -16.81 7.35
CA ARG A 331 11.81 -15.38 7.02
C ARG A 331 13.28 -14.98 6.88
N LEU A 332 14.17 -15.44 7.76
CA LEU A 332 15.59 -15.13 7.67
C LEU A 332 16.23 -15.71 6.40
N LYS A 333 15.87 -16.93 5.99
CA LYS A 333 16.33 -17.53 4.72
C LYS A 333 15.86 -16.71 3.50
N VAL A 334 14.57 -16.35 3.48
CA VAL A 334 13.96 -15.53 2.42
C VAL A 334 14.59 -14.12 2.38
N GLN A 335 14.86 -13.51 3.52
CA GLN A 335 15.49 -12.19 3.60
C GLN A 335 16.91 -12.17 3.01
N GLN A 336 17.67 -13.25 3.10
CA GLN A 336 19.00 -13.33 2.48
C GLN A 336 18.93 -13.24 0.94
N ILE A 337 17.87 -13.79 0.35
CA ILE A 337 17.59 -13.70 -1.09
C ILE A 337 17.12 -12.29 -1.44
N ASN A 338 16.13 -11.79 -0.68
CA ASN A 338 15.46 -10.52 -0.93
C ASN A 338 16.33 -9.29 -0.61
N GLY A 339 17.46 -9.47 0.08
CA GLY A 339 18.41 -8.40 0.39
C GLY A 339 18.89 -7.62 -0.84
N LYS A 340 18.95 -8.26 -2.02
CA LYS A 340 19.33 -7.61 -3.28
C LYS A 340 18.21 -6.74 -3.88
N PHE A 341 16.96 -7.01 -3.55
CA PHE A 341 15.80 -6.28 -4.07
C PHE A 341 15.74 -4.85 -3.52
N PHE A 342 16.00 -4.63 -2.22
CA PHE A 342 15.83 -3.30 -1.63
C PHE A 342 16.68 -2.22 -2.32
N PRO A 343 18.00 -2.39 -2.55
CA PRO A 343 18.80 -1.42 -3.29
C PRO A 343 18.30 -1.20 -4.73
N LEU A 344 17.82 -2.25 -5.41
CA LEU A 344 17.23 -2.14 -6.75
C LEU A 344 15.93 -1.32 -6.71
N SER A 345 15.06 -1.58 -5.75
CA SER A 345 13.82 -0.85 -5.55
C SER A 345 14.08 0.63 -5.31
N TYR A 346 15.04 0.99 -4.44
CA TYR A 346 15.47 2.39 -4.27
C TYR A 346 15.94 3.02 -5.59
N ARG A 347 16.68 2.26 -6.40
CA ARG A 347 17.13 2.74 -7.70
C ARG A 347 15.97 3.00 -8.66
N MET A 348 15.01 2.08 -8.71
CA MET A 348 13.82 2.22 -9.55
C MET A 348 12.90 3.35 -9.09
N GLN A 349 12.71 3.55 -7.78
CA GLN A 349 11.95 4.69 -7.27
C GLN A 349 12.57 6.03 -7.68
N ARG A 350 13.91 6.12 -7.70
CA ARG A 350 14.62 7.28 -8.24
C ARG A 350 14.42 7.41 -9.75
N LEU A 351 14.53 6.32 -10.50
CA LEU A 351 14.30 6.32 -11.94
C LEU A 351 12.90 6.86 -12.28
N PHE A 352 11.84 6.39 -11.61
CA PHE A 352 10.47 6.83 -11.87
C PHE A 352 10.28 8.32 -11.60
N ARG A 353 10.83 8.83 -10.48
CA ARG A 353 10.76 10.27 -10.19
C ARG A 353 11.51 11.07 -11.27
N ASP A 354 12.76 10.70 -11.53
CA ASP A 354 13.59 11.41 -12.50
C ASP A 354 12.98 11.33 -13.92
N TRP A 355 12.29 10.23 -14.25
CA TRP A 355 11.54 10.06 -15.50
C TRP A 355 10.29 10.96 -15.54
N ALA A 356 9.48 11.00 -14.48
CA ALA A 356 8.34 11.90 -14.41
C ALA A 356 8.75 13.37 -14.61
N ASP A 357 9.88 13.79 -14.04
CA ASP A 357 10.42 15.14 -14.15
C ASP A 357 10.98 15.47 -15.55
N GLN A 358 11.48 14.48 -16.28
CA GLN A 358 12.18 14.64 -17.57
C GLN A 358 11.38 14.14 -18.79
N SER A 359 10.16 13.64 -18.58
CA SER A 359 9.34 13.01 -19.62
C SER A 359 9.09 13.97 -20.78
N LEU A 360 9.33 13.49 -22.01
CA LEU A 360 8.99 14.22 -23.23
C LEU A 360 7.64 13.77 -23.82
N HIS A 361 6.92 12.88 -23.12
CA HIS A 361 5.64 12.30 -23.55
C HIS A 361 5.70 11.67 -24.96
N ARG A 362 6.83 11.05 -25.31
CA ARG A 362 7.05 10.37 -26.60
C ARG A 362 6.39 8.99 -26.64
N VAL A 363 6.28 8.36 -25.47
CA VAL A 363 5.58 7.08 -25.31
C VAL A 363 4.21 7.36 -24.70
N ASN A 364 3.19 6.64 -25.16
CA ASN A 364 1.84 6.70 -24.60
C ASN A 364 1.15 5.33 -24.74
N PHE A 365 0.03 5.16 -24.04
CA PHE A 365 -0.89 4.04 -24.20
C PHE A 365 -2.32 4.56 -24.02
N GLU A 366 -3.31 3.81 -24.48
CA GLU A 366 -4.71 4.11 -24.18
C GLU A 366 -5.19 3.33 -22.94
N PHE A 367 -4.92 2.02 -22.93
CA PHE A 367 -5.28 1.13 -21.85
C PHE A 367 -4.28 0.00 -21.66
N ILE A 368 -3.96 -0.31 -20.40
CA ILE A 368 -3.15 -1.49 -20.03
C ILE A 368 -4.01 -2.40 -19.15
N ASP A 369 -4.24 -3.61 -19.64
CA ASP A 369 -4.64 -4.73 -18.80
C ASP A 369 -3.39 -5.45 -18.29
N TYR A 370 -3.03 -5.17 -17.04
CA TYR A 370 -1.81 -5.69 -16.44
C TYR A 370 -1.87 -7.19 -16.14
N LEU A 371 -3.05 -7.83 -16.12
CA LEU A 371 -3.19 -9.27 -16.00
C LEU A 371 -3.34 -10.00 -17.34
N SER A 372 -3.51 -9.25 -18.43
CA SER A 372 -3.34 -9.80 -19.77
C SER A 372 -1.87 -9.93 -20.16
N ILE A 373 -0.93 -9.41 -19.35
CA ILE A 373 0.52 -9.54 -19.56
C ILE A 373 0.99 -10.90 -19.02
N PRO A 374 1.39 -11.86 -19.88
CA PRO A 374 1.58 -13.26 -19.46
C PRO A 374 2.57 -13.47 -18.30
N PHE A 375 3.72 -12.80 -18.30
CA PHE A 375 4.72 -12.97 -17.23
C PHE A 375 4.21 -12.45 -15.87
N ILE A 376 3.31 -11.45 -15.87
CA ILE A 376 2.71 -10.90 -14.65
C ILE A 376 1.66 -11.87 -14.10
N ASP A 377 0.82 -12.44 -14.96
CA ASP A 377 -0.21 -13.39 -14.53
C ASP A 377 0.38 -14.73 -14.06
N GLU A 378 1.43 -15.23 -14.72
CA GLU A 378 2.18 -16.41 -14.27
C GLU A 378 2.75 -16.21 -12.87
N LEU A 379 3.48 -15.12 -12.67
CA LEU A 379 4.07 -14.76 -11.38
C LEU A 379 3.00 -14.63 -10.28
N ARG A 380 1.90 -13.95 -10.58
CA ARG A 380 0.77 -13.79 -9.66
C ARG A 380 0.18 -15.15 -9.27
N THR A 381 -0.11 -15.99 -10.27
CA THR A 381 -0.74 -17.30 -10.07
C THR A 381 0.14 -18.23 -9.24
N ARG A 382 1.46 -18.19 -9.50
CA ARG A 382 2.45 -18.94 -8.75
C ARG A 382 2.57 -18.48 -7.29
N ASN A 383 2.59 -17.17 -7.05
CA ASN A 383 2.95 -16.62 -5.74
C ASN A 383 1.74 -16.38 -4.82
N LEU A 384 0.56 -16.08 -5.35
CA LEU A 384 -0.67 -15.86 -4.55
C LEU A 384 -1.41 -17.17 -4.26
N ARG A 385 -0.67 -18.14 -3.74
CA ARG A 385 -1.14 -19.47 -3.36
C ARG A 385 -0.64 -19.81 -1.96
N ALA A 386 -1.54 -20.32 -1.12
CA ALA A 386 -1.21 -20.77 0.23
C ALA A 386 -0.61 -22.20 0.23
N ASN A 387 -0.02 -22.59 1.36
CA ASN A 387 0.51 -23.93 1.63
C ASN A 387 1.64 -24.38 0.69
N GLN A 388 2.48 -23.43 0.26
CA GLN A 388 3.70 -23.75 -0.48
C GLN A 388 4.76 -24.31 0.47
N THR A 389 5.55 -25.25 -0.01
CA THR A 389 6.71 -25.79 0.71
C THR A 389 7.83 -24.75 0.81
N GLU A 390 8.74 -24.90 1.77
CA GLU A 390 9.91 -24.03 1.90
C GLU A 390 10.72 -23.96 0.60
N SER A 391 10.92 -25.10 -0.07
CA SER A 391 11.65 -25.16 -1.34
C SER A 391 10.93 -24.42 -2.48
N GLU A 392 9.60 -24.54 -2.57
CA GLU A 392 8.81 -23.76 -3.55
C GLU A 392 8.93 -22.26 -3.28
N ILE A 393 8.82 -21.84 -2.02
CA ILE A 393 8.95 -20.42 -1.62
C ILE A 393 10.32 -19.87 -2.04
N ILE A 394 11.41 -20.56 -1.70
CA ILE A 394 12.77 -20.13 -2.03
C ILE A 394 12.97 -20.04 -3.55
N ASN A 395 12.49 -21.04 -4.30
CA ASN A 395 12.59 -21.03 -5.76
C ASN A 395 11.78 -19.89 -6.38
N ASN A 396 10.60 -19.59 -5.83
CA ASN A 396 9.73 -18.52 -6.30
C ASN A 396 10.31 -17.13 -6.00
N ASP A 397 10.94 -16.92 -4.84
CA ASP A 397 11.67 -15.68 -4.52
C ASP A 397 12.86 -15.47 -5.47
N LEU A 398 13.65 -16.53 -5.73
CA LEU A 398 14.80 -16.46 -6.64
C LEU A 398 14.36 -16.10 -8.07
N ALA A 399 13.39 -16.83 -8.62
CA ALA A 399 12.87 -16.56 -9.95
C ALA A 399 12.19 -15.19 -10.03
N GLY A 400 11.45 -14.77 -8.99
CA GLY A 400 10.85 -13.45 -8.94
C GLY A 400 11.89 -12.32 -8.90
N LEU A 401 13.01 -12.50 -8.20
CA LEU A 401 14.13 -11.55 -8.23
C LEU A 401 14.74 -11.43 -9.63
N GLU A 402 14.87 -12.54 -10.36
CA GLU A 402 15.34 -12.53 -11.75
C GLU A 402 14.38 -11.75 -12.66
N THR A 403 13.06 -11.99 -12.55
CA THR A 403 12.02 -11.25 -13.30
C THR A 403 12.02 -9.76 -12.97
N VAL A 404 12.17 -9.39 -11.70
CA VAL A 404 12.23 -7.99 -11.27
C VAL A 404 13.47 -7.28 -11.84
N GLU A 405 14.61 -7.97 -11.91
CA GLU A 405 15.83 -7.42 -12.51
C GLU A 405 15.68 -7.20 -14.03
N GLU A 406 15.06 -8.15 -14.73
CA GLU A 406 14.78 -8.04 -16.17
C GLU A 406 13.81 -6.89 -16.44
N LEU A 407 12.72 -6.82 -15.66
CA LEU A 407 11.74 -5.75 -15.74
C LEU A 407 12.38 -4.38 -15.49
N ALA A 408 13.29 -4.25 -14.52
CA ALA A 408 14.01 -2.99 -14.28
C ALA A 408 14.76 -2.51 -15.52
N GLN A 409 15.44 -3.41 -16.24
CA GLN A 409 16.16 -3.09 -17.46
C GLN A 409 15.23 -2.70 -18.61
N VAL A 410 14.12 -3.41 -18.79
CA VAL A 410 13.09 -3.08 -19.79
C VAL A 410 12.48 -1.71 -19.52
N ILE A 411 12.13 -1.42 -18.27
CA ILE A 411 11.61 -0.11 -17.84
C ILE A 411 12.64 1.00 -18.10
N PHE A 412 13.92 0.76 -17.85
CA PHE A 412 14.96 1.74 -18.13
C PHE A 412 15.10 2.08 -19.62
N ARG A 413 15.00 1.07 -20.50
CA ARG A 413 15.00 1.29 -21.95
C ARG A 413 13.79 2.13 -22.37
N LEU A 414 12.61 1.84 -21.83
CA LEU A 414 11.40 2.63 -22.06
C LEU A 414 11.54 4.07 -21.55
N ALA A 415 12.15 4.26 -20.37
CA ALA A 415 12.42 5.58 -19.81
C ALA A 415 13.40 6.39 -20.69
N LEU A 416 14.42 5.76 -21.26
CA LEU A 416 15.34 6.41 -22.19
C LEU A 416 14.66 6.77 -23.51
N GLU A 417 13.78 5.92 -24.04
CA GLU A 417 13.01 6.24 -25.24
C GLU A 417 12.15 7.49 -25.03
N ASP A 418 11.52 7.62 -23.86
CA ASP A 418 10.69 8.76 -23.53
C ASP A 418 11.49 10.03 -23.22
N THR A 419 12.66 9.92 -22.59
CA THR A 419 13.40 11.09 -22.07
C THR A 419 14.61 11.49 -22.92
N ARG A 420 15.41 10.51 -23.38
CA ARG A 420 16.68 10.72 -24.09
C ARG A 420 16.94 9.62 -25.12
N PRO A 421 16.17 9.59 -26.23
CA PRO A 421 16.30 8.55 -27.24
C PRO A 421 17.67 8.53 -27.93
N ASP A 422 18.40 9.66 -27.94
CA ASP A 422 19.78 9.77 -28.42
C ASP A 422 20.78 8.90 -27.64
N MET A 423 20.42 8.50 -26.42
CA MET A 423 21.25 7.67 -25.56
C MET A 423 20.97 6.17 -25.71
N LEU A 424 19.86 5.77 -26.35
CA LEU A 424 19.53 4.35 -26.57
C LEU A 424 20.62 3.59 -27.33
N PRO A 425 21.22 4.09 -28.43
CA PRO A 425 22.25 3.37 -29.17
C PRO A 425 23.45 2.95 -28.31
N LYS A 426 23.76 3.70 -27.24
CA LYS A 426 24.87 3.37 -26.32
C LYS A 426 24.61 2.12 -25.46
N ILE A 427 23.35 1.70 -25.34
CA ILE A 427 22.94 0.51 -24.58
C ILE A 427 22.26 -0.55 -25.45
N SER A 428 21.92 -0.25 -26.70
CA SER A 428 21.25 -1.18 -27.62
C SER A 428 22.12 -2.39 -27.98
N SER A 429 23.44 -2.22 -28.09
CA SER A 429 24.38 -3.31 -28.36
C SER A 429 24.80 -4.09 -27.11
N ILE A 430 24.34 -3.66 -25.93
CA ILE A 430 24.69 -4.29 -24.65
C ILE A 430 23.49 -5.13 -24.21
N PRO A 431 23.58 -6.47 -24.29
CA PRO A 431 22.44 -7.34 -24.05
C PRO A 431 22.00 -7.33 -22.57
N TRP A 432 22.93 -7.09 -21.65
CA TRP A 432 22.68 -7.16 -20.22
C TRP A 432 23.41 -6.05 -19.47
N LEU A 433 22.65 -5.26 -18.70
CA LEU A 433 23.14 -4.15 -17.91
C LEU A 433 23.14 -4.51 -16.42
N ASN A 434 23.91 -3.78 -15.62
CA ASN A 434 23.77 -3.79 -14.17
C ASN A 434 22.51 -3.00 -13.77
N ALA A 435 21.45 -3.70 -13.39
CA ALA A 435 20.18 -3.07 -13.00
C ALA A 435 20.32 -2.10 -11.81
N TRP A 436 21.29 -2.33 -10.91
CA TRP A 436 21.55 -1.44 -9.77
C TRP A 436 22.29 -0.14 -10.15
N GLY A 437 22.83 -0.06 -11.37
CA GLY A 437 23.48 1.13 -11.93
C GLY A 437 22.58 1.97 -12.84
N ILE A 438 21.32 1.57 -13.05
CA ILE A 438 20.36 2.26 -13.92
C ILE A 438 20.08 3.69 -13.44
N SER A 439 20.20 4.68 -14.31
CA SER A 439 19.83 6.07 -14.00
C SER A 439 19.62 6.88 -15.27
N LEU A 440 18.73 7.88 -15.21
CA LEU A 440 18.66 8.93 -16.22
C LEU A 440 19.79 9.96 -16.10
N ASP A 441 20.74 9.84 -15.18
CA ASP A 441 21.96 10.67 -15.18
C ASP A 441 23.09 9.97 -15.94
N VAL A 442 23.31 10.33 -17.21
CA VAL A 442 24.35 9.71 -18.07
C VAL A 442 25.74 9.81 -17.45
N SER A 443 26.03 10.92 -16.78
CA SER A 443 27.35 11.18 -16.20
C SER A 443 27.73 10.16 -15.14
N LYS A 444 26.74 9.47 -14.56
CA LYS A 444 26.93 8.44 -13.53
C LYS A 444 27.02 7.03 -14.07
N TRP A 445 26.74 6.76 -15.34
CA TRP A 445 26.67 5.39 -15.86
C TRP A 445 27.95 4.59 -15.62
N GLN A 446 29.13 5.20 -15.84
CA GLN A 446 30.40 4.55 -15.56
C GLN A 446 30.63 4.39 -14.05
N ALA A 447 30.41 5.44 -13.26
CA ALA A 447 30.69 5.45 -11.82
C ALA A 447 29.75 4.50 -11.03
N ASP A 448 28.51 4.37 -11.48
CA ASP A 448 27.51 3.45 -10.90
C ASP A 448 27.63 2.03 -11.48
N GLY A 449 28.59 1.79 -12.39
CA GLY A 449 28.89 0.49 -12.97
C GLY A 449 27.76 -0.06 -13.85
N LEU A 450 27.04 0.78 -14.59
CA LEU A 450 25.92 0.37 -15.46
C LEU A 450 26.34 -0.74 -16.45
N PHE A 451 27.59 -0.66 -16.93
CA PHE A 451 28.18 -1.59 -17.90
C PHE A 451 28.92 -2.77 -17.26
N GLU A 452 28.78 -2.97 -15.95
CA GLU A 452 29.44 -4.03 -15.18
C GLU A 452 28.39 -4.99 -14.60
N PRO A 453 27.88 -5.97 -15.37
CA PRO A 453 26.89 -6.95 -14.92
C PRO A 453 27.18 -7.56 -13.55
N LYS A 454 26.17 -7.57 -12.68
CA LYS A 454 26.24 -8.18 -11.33
C LYS A 454 25.54 -9.54 -11.23
N SER A 455 24.95 -10.00 -12.33
CA SER A 455 24.16 -11.21 -12.43
C SER A 455 24.41 -11.87 -13.79
N THR A 456 24.07 -13.15 -13.90
CA THR A 456 24.15 -13.91 -15.15
C THR A 456 23.22 -13.28 -16.21
N PRO A 457 23.72 -12.97 -17.42
CA PRO A 457 22.89 -12.44 -18.50
C PRO A 457 21.70 -13.34 -18.84
N ARG A 458 20.53 -12.73 -19.05
CA ARG A 458 19.29 -13.39 -19.51
C ARG A 458 18.71 -12.60 -20.69
N SER A 459 17.85 -13.23 -21.49
CA SER A 459 17.17 -12.51 -22.58
C SER A 459 16.09 -11.59 -21.99
N LEU A 460 16.06 -10.34 -22.45
CA LEU A 460 15.01 -9.38 -22.12
C LEU A 460 13.83 -9.44 -23.10
N ASP A 461 13.94 -10.24 -24.17
CA ASP A 461 13.05 -10.17 -25.33
C ASP A 461 11.60 -10.47 -24.94
N LEU A 462 11.39 -11.49 -24.09
CA LEU A 462 10.05 -11.91 -23.68
C LEU A 462 9.33 -10.80 -22.90
N ILE A 463 9.97 -10.25 -21.86
CA ILE A 463 9.37 -9.19 -21.04
C ILE A 463 9.22 -7.91 -21.86
N GLN A 464 10.22 -7.56 -22.68
CA GLN A 464 10.15 -6.38 -23.54
C GLN A 464 8.99 -6.49 -24.53
N GLN A 465 8.85 -7.62 -25.23
CA GLN A 465 7.77 -7.85 -26.17
C GLN A 465 6.41 -7.70 -25.48
N GLN A 466 6.18 -8.38 -24.36
CA GLN A 466 4.89 -8.35 -23.66
C GLN A 466 4.56 -6.95 -23.11
N ILE A 467 5.55 -6.17 -22.64
CA ILE A 467 5.34 -4.78 -22.23
C ILE A 467 5.02 -3.89 -23.45
N TRP A 468 5.69 -4.09 -24.59
CA TRP A 468 5.45 -3.29 -25.80
C TRP A 468 4.05 -3.55 -26.37
N GLU A 469 3.66 -4.82 -26.46
CA GLU A 469 2.30 -5.22 -26.86
C GLU A 469 1.25 -4.60 -25.93
N ALA A 470 1.48 -4.61 -24.61
CA ALA A 470 0.57 -4.05 -23.63
C ALA A 470 0.38 -2.52 -23.73
N ILE A 471 1.38 -1.80 -24.24
CA ILE A 471 1.28 -0.35 -24.51
C ILE A 471 0.84 -0.04 -25.95
N GLY A 472 0.53 -1.06 -26.75
CA GLY A 472 0.00 -0.93 -28.11
C GLY A 472 1.05 -0.71 -29.19
N ARG A 473 2.24 -1.28 -29.03
CA ARG A 473 3.35 -1.19 -30.00
C ARG A 473 3.63 -2.48 -30.75
#